data_AF-A0A7S0H8I7-F1
#
_entry.id   AF-A0A7S0H8I7-F1
#
_cell.length_a   1.000
_cell.length_b   1.000
_cell.length_c   1.000
_cell.angle_alpha   90.00
_cell.angle_beta   90.00
_cell.angle_gamma   90.00
#
_symmetry.space_group_name_H-M   'P 1'
#
loop_
_entity.id
_entity.type
_entity.pdbx_description
1 polymer ?
#
loop_
_entity_poly.entity_id
_entity_poly.type
_entity_poly.pdbx_seq_one_letter_code
_entity_poly.pdbx_strand_id
1 'polypeptide(L)'
;PPPHLANYIVPMNPGIPGTMGEKSQASAIAKDQSPKNPVVPSPVLMMLNMVTAGELVEDEEFNDIRNQVGIECEKFGRVFSVVIPRPASVEDDQDEGVDDDQDLVDHKSKGVGRIFVEYATSEEAKEARSKLHGRNFGGNKVVVKFYPVDKFKQKELGDEV
;
A
#
# COMPACT_ATOMS: atom_id res chain seq x y z
N PRO A 1 -42.01 -6.67 -70.13
CA PRO A 1 -40.99 -7.25 -71.04
C PRO A 1 -40.01 -6.16 -71.50
N PRO A 2 -38.76 -6.56 -71.81
CA PRO A 2 -37.51 -5.80 -71.62
C PRO A 2 -37.09 -5.13 -72.96
N PRO A 3 -35.81 -4.91 -73.33
CA PRO A 3 -34.51 -4.93 -72.61
C PRO A 3 -33.66 -3.66 -72.89
N HIS A 4 -32.46 -3.46 -72.33
CA HIS A 4 -31.13 -3.87 -72.83
C HIS A 4 -30.20 -2.69 -72.39
N LEU A 5 -28.90 -2.74 -72.13
CA LEU A 5 -27.86 -3.73 -71.90
C LEU A 5 -26.62 -2.91 -71.50
N ALA A 6 -25.70 -3.57 -70.81
CA ALA A 6 -24.37 -3.17 -70.33
C ALA A 6 -23.75 -1.85 -70.82
N ASN A 7 -23.09 -1.14 -69.91
CA ASN A 7 -21.70 -0.76 -70.17
C ASN A 7 -20.86 -0.63 -68.89
N TYR A 8 -19.67 -1.19 -69.01
CA TYR A 8 -18.64 -1.43 -68.01
C TYR A 8 -17.65 -0.26 -68.04
N ILE A 9 -17.48 0.48 -66.95
CA ILE A 9 -16.32 1.38 -66.77
C ILE A 9 -15.82 1.25 -65.31
N VAL A 10 -14.55 0.86 -65.21
CA VAL A 10 -13.77 0.61 -64.00
C VAL A 10 -13.50 1.90 -63.20
N PRO A 11 -13.39 1.81 -61.86
CA PRO A 11 -13.15 2.98 -61.01
C PRO A 11 -11.66 3.34 -60.97
N MET A 12 -11.32 4.59 -61.31
CA MET A 12 -10.04 5.21 -60.98
C MET A 12 -10.26 6.14 -59.78
N ASN A 13 -9.94 5.69 -58.57
CA ASN A 13 -9.90 6.55 -57.39
C ASN A 13 -8.44 6.97 -57.12
N PRO A 14 -8.13 8.28 -57.08
CA PRO A 14 -6.76 8.77 -56.88
C PRO A 14 -6.33 8.72 -55.41
N GLY A 15 -5.10 8.24 -55.20
CA GLY A 15 -4.14 8.79 -54.21
C GLY A 15 -4.46 8.61 -52.73
N ILE A 16 -3.89 7.58 -52.12
CA ILE A 16 -3.71 7.46 -50.67
C ILE A 16 -2.34 8.07 -50.32
N PRO A 17 -2.22 9.22 -49.64
CA PRO A 17 -0.96 9.62 -49.03
C PRO A 17 -0.74 8.83 -47.74
N GLY A 18 0.43 8.20 -47.65
CA GLY A 18 0.79 7.24 -46.63
C GLY A 18 0.81 7.78 -45.20
N THR A 19 0.30 6.96 -44.27
CA THR A 19 0.58 7.09 -42.85
C THR A 19 1.77 6.20 -42.50
N MET A 20 2.88 6.86 -42.22
CA MET A 20 4.14 6.30 -41.77
C MET A 20 4.02 5.75 -40.34
N GLY A 21 4.46 4.50 -40.17
CA GLY A 21 5.39 4.11 -39.08
C GLY A 21 4.82 3.89 -37.68
N GLU A 22 4.74 2.60 -37.32
CA GLU A 22 4.87 2.05 -35.97
C GLU A 22 5.70 2.89 -34.99
N LYS A 23 5.13 3.11 -33.79
CA LYS A 23 5.88 2.88 -32.54
C LYS A 23 4.99 2.17 -31.53
N SER A 24 5.50 1.03 -31.11
CA SER A 24 5.10 0.15 -30.01
C SER A 24 4.92 0.88 -28.67
N GLN A 25 4.37 0.11 -27.72
CA GLN A 25 4.27 0.32 -26.26
C GLN A 25 2.92 0.94 -25.83
N ALA A 26 2.18 0.41 -24.86
CA ALA A 26 2.62 -0.33 -23.69
C ALA A 26 1.66 -1.45 -23.27
N SER A 27 2.28 -2.43 -22.64
CA SER A 27 1.71 -3.60 -21.98
C SER A 27 0.73 -3.23 -20.87
N ALA A 28 -0.12 -4.20 -20.55
CA ALA A 28 -1.14 -4.19 -19.51
C ALA A 28 -0.69 -3.51 -18.21
N ILE A 29 -1.44 -2.52 -17.74
CA ILE A 29 -1.44 -2.12 -16.35
C ILE A 29 -2.71 -2.72 -15.75
N ALA A 30 -2.49 -3.75 -14.92
CA ALA A 30 -3.52 -4.44 -14.17
C ALA A 30 -4.39 -3.41 -13.44
N LYS A 31 -5.71 -3.58 -13.57
CA LYS A 31 -6.69 -2.91 -12.71
C LYS A 31 -6.43 -3.39 -11.29
N ASP A 32 -5.70 -2.61 -10.51
CA ASP A 32 -5.63 -2.75 -9.06
C ASP A 32 -7.04 -2.51 -8.51
N GLN A 33 -7.78 -3.59 -8.28
CA GLN A 33 -9.05 -3.57 -7.57
C GLN A 33 -8.75 -3.67 -6.08
N SER A 34 -8.21 -2.59 -5.52
CA SER A 34 -8.25 -2.35 -4.08
C SER A 34 -9.69 -1.95 -3.69
N PRO A 35 -10.28 -2.50 -2.60
CA PRO A 35 -11.66 -2.22 -2.22
C PRO A 35 -11.91 -0.72 -1.98
N LYS A 36 -13.10 -0.27 -2.38
CA LYS A 36 -13.55 1.13 -2.46
C LYS A 36 -13.92 1.73 -1.09
N ASN A 37 -13.03 1.67 -0.10
CA ASN A 37 -13.20 2.52 1.07
C ASN A 37 -12.77 3.95 0.71
N PRO A 38 -13.58 5.00 0.98
CA PRO A 38 -13.13 6.36 0.77
C PRO A 38 -11.88 6.56 1.60
N VAL A 39 -10.77 6.88 0.92
CA VAL A 39 -9.49 7.16 1.57
C VAL A 39 -9.62 8.51 2.26
N VAL A 40 -10.21 8.51 3.45
CA VAL A 40 -10.34 9.70 4.29
C VAL A 40 -8.94 10.07 4.76
N PRO A 41 -8.46 11.30 4.49
CA PRO A 41 -7.19 11.76 5.01
C PRO A 41 -7.20 11.65 6.53
N SER A 42 -6.29 10.86 7.07
CA SER A 42 -6.11 10.64 8.51
C SER A 42 -4.70 11.09 8.89
N PRO A 43 -4.49 11.58 10.13
CA PRO A 43 -3.15 11.79 10.65
C PRO A 43 -2.37 10.47 10.84
N VAL A 44 -3.04 9.31 10.82
CA VAL A 44 -2.38 8.01 10.94
C VAL A 44 -2.12 7.39 9.56
N LEU A 45 -0.89 6.96 9.34
CA LEU A 45 -0.47 6.20 8.17
C LEU A 45 -0.15 4.76 8.55
N MET A 46 -0.54 3.83 7.67
CA MET A 46 -0.11 2.45 7.70
C MET A 46 0.84 2.21 6.52
N MET A 47 2.06 1.79 6.82
CA MET A 47 3.06 1.37 5.86
C MET A 47 3.15 -0.15 5.85
N LEU A 48 2.97 -0.75 4.68
CA LEU A 48 3.12 -2.17 4.45
C LEU A 48 4.36 -2.44 3.61
N ASN A 49 4.86 -3.67 3.73
CA ASN A 49 5.95 -4.17 2.88
C ASN A 49 7.27 -3.40 3.08
N MET A 50 7.43 -2.80 4.26
CA MET A 50 8.65 -2.10 4.68
C MET A 50 9.53 -2.98 5.57
N VAL A 51 8.93 -3.92 6.29
CA VAL A 51 9.60 -4.83 7.23
C VAL A 51 8.96 -6.20 7.15
N THR A 52 9.73 -7.24 7.44
CA THR A 52 9.27 -8.61 7.53
C THR A 52 9.12 -9.04 8.98
N ALA A 53 8.35 -10.10 9.24
CA ALA A 53 8.20 -10.63 10.60
C ALA A 53 9.57 -11.03 11.19
N GLY A 54 10.47 -11.60 10.38
CA GLY A 54 11.79 -12.05 10.83
C GLY A 54 12.64 -10.93 11.42
N GLU A 55 12.65 -9.77 10.77
CA GLU A 55 13.42 -8.58 11.20
C GLU A 55 12.85 -7.94 12.49
N LEU A 56 11.62 -8.30 12.87
CA LEU A 56 10.95 -7.80 14.09
C LEU A 56 11.07 -8.77 15.28
N VAL A 57 11.64 -9.96 15.08
CA VAL A 57 11.87 -10.93 16.15
C VAL A 57 13.02 -10.48 17.04
N GLU A 58 14.12 -9.99 16.46
CA GLU A 58 15.30 -9.58 17.20
C GLU A 58 15.15 -8.16 17.77
N ASP A 59 15.43 -7.99 19.07
CA ASP A 59 15.25 -6.71 19.76
C ASP A 59 16.14 -5.60 19.20
N GLU A 60 17.38 -5.92 18.83
CA GLU A 60 18.35 -4.96 18.28
C GLU A 60 17.87 -4.44 16.92
N GLU A 61 17.52 -5.34 16.00
CA GLU A 61 17.00 -4.99 14.67
C GLU A 61 15.65 -4.27 14.75
N PHE A 62 14.73 -4.71 15.63
CA PHE A 62 13.48 -4.02 15.89
C PHE A 62 13.70 -2.57 16.35
N ASN A 63 14.62 -2.34 17.29
CA ASN A 63 14.91 -1.01 17.80
C ASN A 63 15.52 -0.11 16.72
N ASP A 64 16.42 -0.65 15.91
CA ASP A 64 17.03 0.07 14.78
C ASP A 64 16.00 0.45 13.72
N ILE A 65 15.13 -0.49 13.33
CA ILE A 65 14.01 -0.25 12.41
C ILE A 65 13.09 0.82 12.97
N ARG A 66 12.67 0.69 14.24
CA ARG A 66 11.77 1.65 14.88
C ARG A 66 12.37 3.05 14.93
N ASN A 67 13.65 3.16 15.27
CA ASN A 67 14.37 4.42 15.31
C ASN A 67 14.53 5.02 13.91
N GLN A 68 14.93 4.21 12.92
CA GLN A 68 15.09 4.65 11.54
C GLN A 68 13.77 5.15 10.94
N VAL A 69 12.68 4.41 11.15
CA VAL A 69 11.33 4.78 10.72
C VAL A 69 10.88 6.06 11.40
N GLY A 70 11.08 6.18 12.72
CA GLY A 70 10.76 7.39 13.47
C GLY A 70 11.48 8.62 12.90
N ILE A 71 12.81 8.54 12.77
CA ILE A 71 13.64 9.62 12.23
C ILE A 71 13.26 9.95 10.78
N GLU A 72 13.00 8.95 9.94
CA GLU A 72 12.60 9.18 8.55
C GLU A 72 11.20 9.83 8.48
N CYS A 73 10.27 9.43 9.35
CA CYS A 73 8.92 9.99 9.40
C CYS A 73 8.90 11.43 9.92
N GLU A 74 9.75 11.77 10.89
CA GLU A 74 9.90 13.12 11.44
C GLU A 74 10.35 14.15 10.40
N LYS A 75 11.01 13.72 9.30
CA LYS A 75 11.39 14.62 8.20
C LYS A 75 10.21 15.19 7.43
N PHE A 76 9.05 14.55 7.49
CA PHE A 76 7.86 14.93 6.75
C PHE A 76 6.82 15.66 7.63
N GLY A 77 6.99 15.63 8.95
CA GLY A 77 6.08 16.27 9.89
C GLY A 77 6.27 15.76 11.30
N ARG A 78 5.55 16.36 12.26
CA ARG A 78 5.65 15.97 13.67
C ARG A 78 4.99 14.63 13.92
N VAL A 79 5.77 13.64 14.34
CA VAL A 79 5.29 12.30 14.72
C VAL A 79 4.89 12.28 16.20
N PHE A 80 3.69 11.80 16.50
CA PHE A 80 3.18 11.59 17.87
C PHE A 80 3.43 10.17 18.36
N SER A 81 3.23 9.17 17.49
CA SER A 81 3.33 7.76 17.88
C SER A 81 3.79 6.90 16.70
N VAL A 82 4.66 5.94 16.98
CA VAL A 82 5.09 4.90 16.04
C VAL A 82 4.83 3.55 16.68
N VAL A 83 3.99 2.75 16.03
CA VAL A 83 3.59 1.41 16.48
C VAL A 83 3.97 0.40 15.41
N ILE A 84 4.73 -0.61 15.81
CA ILE A 84 5.19 -1.71 14.95
C ILE A 84 4.82 -3.01 15.66
N PRO A 85 3.76 -3.72 15.23
CA PRO A 85 3.39 -5.00 15.80
C PRO A 85 4.51 -6.02 15.59
N ARG A 86 5.04 -6.55 16.68
CA ARG A 86 6.02 -7.64 16.65
C ARG A 86 5.30 -8.99 16.56
N PRO A 87 5.85 -9.96 15.82
CA PRO A 87 5.35 -11.33 15.93
C PRO A 87 5.49 -11.79 17.38
N ALA A 88 4.54 -12.59 17.86
CA ALA A 88 4.70 -13.25 19.15
C ALA A 88 5.99 -14.11 19.11
N SER A 89 7.02 -13.68 19.84
CA SER A 89 8.16 -14.50 20.20
C SER A 89 7.65 -15.63 21.09
N VAL A 90 8.06 -16.86 20.78
CA VAL A 90 7.74 -18.09 21.52
C VAL A 90 8.20 -18.07 23.00
N GLU A 91 8.86 -16.99 23.43
CA GLU A 91 9.48 -16.85 24.75
C GLU A 91 8.67 -15.92 25.69
N ASP A 92 7.66 -15.20 25.17
CA ASP A 92 6.74 -14.36 25.96
C ASP A 92 5.45 -15.12 26.39
N ASP A 93 5.46 -16.45 26.31
CA ASP A 93 4.38 -17.33 26.81
C ASP A 93 4.52 -17.63 28.33
N GLN A 94 5.42 -16.95 29.04
CA GLN A 94 5.65 -17.11 30.47
C GLN A 94 5.42 -15.80 31.25
N ASP A 95 4.21 -15.26 31.18
CA ASP A 95 3.64 -14.45 32.27
C ASP A 95 2.22 -14.96 32.59
N GLU A 96 2.21 -16.09 33.28
CA GLU A 96 1.34 -16.46 34.40
C GLU A 96 -0.01 -15.72 34.54
N GLY A 97 -1.03 -16.22 33.83
CA GLY A 97 -2.35 -16.53 34.41
C GLY A 97 -3.39 -15.41 34.61
N VAL A 98 -4.67 -15.86 34.64
CA VAL A 98 -5.89 -15.11 34.99
C VAL A 98 -6.42 -14.33 33.76
N ASP A 99 -7.40 -14.75 32.94
CA ASP A 99 -8.64 -15.52 33.09
C ASP A 99 -9.09 -16.11 31.72
N ASP A 100 -10.15 -16.92 31.69
CA ASP A 100 -10.89 -17.55 30.55
C ASP A 100 -11.30 -16.66 29.32
N ASP A 101 -10.60 -15.58 28.97
CA ASP A 101 -10.92 -14.73 27.82
C ASP A 101 -9.96 -15.00 26.64
N GLN A 102 -10.31 -16.02 25.85
CA GLN A 102 -9.49 -16.59 24.77
C GLN A 102 -9.29 -15.67 23.54
N ASP A 103 -9.69 -14.39 23.60
CA ASP A 103 -9.67 -13.46 22.47
C ASP A 103 -8.41 -12.55 22.44
N LEU A 104 -7.61 -12.54 23.51
CA LEU A 104 -6.46 -11.63 23.65
C LEU A 104 -5.16 -12.14 23.02
N VAL A 105 -5.02 -13.45 22.80
CA VAL A 105 -3.82 -14.06 22.17
C VAL A 105 -3.74 -13.80 20.67
N ASP A 106 -4.89 -13.60 20.01
CA ASP A 106 -4.95 -13.36 18.57
C ASP A 106 -4.56 -11.92 18.17
N HIS A 107 -4.50 -10.98 19.10
CA HIS A 107 -4.26 -9.57 18.79
C HIS A 107 -2.78 -9.20 18.58
N LYS A 108 -1.84 -9.95 19.16
CA LYS A 108 -0.40 -9.62 19.11
C LYS A 108 0.23 -9.93 17.74
N SER A 109 -0.25 -10.96 17.05
CA SER A 109 0.23 -11.37 15.71
C SER A 109 -0.50 -10.67 14.55
N LYS A 110 -1.59 -9.96 14.83
CA LYS A 110 -2.41 -9.26 13.84
C LYS A 110 -1.71 -7.97 13.38
N GLY A 111 -1.29 -7.94 12.12
CA GLY A 111 -0.65 -6.75 11.52
C GLY A 111 0.88 -6.76 11.53
N VAL A 112 1.51 -7.88 11.82
CA VAL A 112 2.97 -8.05 11.68
C VAL A 112 3.40 -7.76 10.24
N GLY A 113 4.53 -7.06 10.08
CA GLY A 113 5.00 -6.57 8.78
C GLY A 113 4.36 -5.24 8.35
N ARG A 114 3.58 -4.61 9.24
CA ARG A 114 2.98 -3.29 9.05
C ARG A 114 3.53 -2.33 10.10
N ILE A 115 3.63 -1.07 9.72
CA ILE A 115 4.11 0.01 10.57
C ILE A 115 3.05 1.10 10.58
N PHE A 116 2.70 1.57 11.76
CA PHE A 116 1.71 2.61 11.96
C PHE A 116 2.37 3.85 12.53
N VAL A 117 2.12 5.00 11.91
CA VAL A 117 2.68 6.29 12.31
C VAL A 117 1.57 7.31 12.44
N GLU A 118 1.42 7.87 13.62
CA GLU A 118 0.50 8.97 13.91
C GLU A 118 1.26 10.29 13.81
N TYR A 119 0.81 11.16 12.90
CA TYR A 119 1.28 12.54 12.76
C TYR A 119 0.42 13.51 13.55
N ALA A 120 0.90 14.74 13.73
CA ALA A 120 0.13 15.79 14.37
C ALA A 120 -1.07 16.24 13.53
N THR A 121 -0.94 16.20 12.21
CA THR A 121 -2.00 16.61 11.28
C THR A 121 -2.14 15.63 10.11
N SER A 122 -3.34 15.59 9.51
CA SER A 122 -3.60 14.81 8.29
C SER A 122 -2.86 15.34 7.06
N GLU A 123 -2.43 16.62 7.08
CA GLU A 123 -1.66 17.23 5.99
C GLU A 123 -0.23 16.70 5.96
N GLU A 124 0.45 16.68 7.11
CA GLU A 124 1.78 16.08 7.26
C GLU A 124 1.76 14.59 6.86
N ALA A 125 0.74 13.85 7.31
CA ALA A 125 0.55 12.46 6.92
C ALA A 125 0.37 12.30 5.40
N LYS A 126 -0.32 13.23 4.74
CA LYS A 126 -0.50 13.22 3.28
C LYS A 126 0.82 13.45 2.54
N GLU A 127 1.64 14.38 3.02
CA GLU A 127 2.97 14.63 2.45
C GLU A 127 3.90 13.43 2.65
N ALA A 128 3.97 12.89 3.87
CA ALA A 128 4.73 11.70 4.20
C ALA A 128 4.32 10.52 3.33
N ARG A 129 3.02 10.25 3.20
CA ARG A 129 2.49 9.21 2.30
C ARG A 129 2.97 9.41 0.88
N SER A 130 2.88 10.61 0.32
CA SER A 130 3.28 10.89 -1.06
C SER A 130 4.77 10.60 -1.30
N LYS A 131 5.62 10.83 -0.30
CA LYS A 131 7.07 10.61 -0.37
C LYS A 131 7.48 9.17 -0.12
N LEU A 132 6.78 8.48 0.77
CA LEU A 132 7.08 7.11 1.19
C LEU A 132 6.41 6.05 0.30
N HIS A 133 5.20 6.34 -0.20
CA HIS A 133 4.45 5.40 -1.04
C HIS A 133 5.19 5.13 -2.35
N GLY A 134 5.40 3.85 -2.64
CA GLY A 134 6.05 3.41 -3.87
C GLY A 134 7.58 3.39 -3.82
N ARG A 135 8.21 3.84 -2.71
CA ARG A 135 9.65 3.67 -2.48
C ARG A 135 10.03 2.19 -2.37
N ASN A 136 11.28 1.88 -2.68
CA ASN A 136 11.83 0.54 -2.50
C ASN A 136 12.59 0.48 -1.17
N PHE A 137 12.22 -0.46 -0.30
CA PHE A 137 12.89 -0.73 0.97
C PHE A 137 13.16 -2.24 1.05
N GLY A 138 14.41 -2.65 1.28
CA GLY A 138 14.77 -4.08 1.30
C GLY A 138 14.47 -4.85 0.00
N GLY A 139 14.40 -4.17 -1.15
CA GLY A 139 14.00 -4.76 -2.44
C GLY A 139 12.48 -4.83 -2.69
N ASN A 140 11.68 -4.49 -1.69
CA ASN A 140 10.22 -4.51 -1.74
C ASN A 140 9.65 -3.10 -1.97
N LYS A 141 8.52 -3.00 -2.68
CA LYS A 141 7.80 -1.73 -2.86
C LYS A 141 6.97 -1.43 -1.62
N VAL A 142 7.28 -0.35 -0.93
CA VAL A 142 6.55 0.16 0.23
C VAL A 142 5.19 0.68 -0.20
N VAL A 143 4.15 0.20 0.47
CA VAL A 143 2.77 0.66 0.25
C VAL A 143 2.34 1.45 1.48
N VAL A 144 2.04 2.74 1.30
CA VAL A 144 1.51 3.58 2.38
C VAL A 144 0.03 3.88 2.14
N LYS A 145 -0.80 3.59 3.13
CA LYS A 145 -2.25 3.85 3.17
C LYS A 145 -2.57 4.75 4.37
N PHE A 146 -3.68 5.49 4.28
CA PHE A 146 -4.22 6.16 5.46
C PHE A 146 -4.93 5.15 6.35
N TYR A 147 -4.75 5.29 7.65
CA TYR A 147 -5.36 4.42 8.65
C TYR A 147 -6.29 5.23 9.55
N PRO A 148 -7.52 4.77 9.85
CA PRO A 148 -8.41 5.48 10.75
C PRO A 148 -7.82 5.60 12.16
N VAL A 149 -7.89 6.80 12.75
CA VAL A 149 -7.39 7.05 14.10
C VAL A 149 -8.16 6.21 15.13
N ASP A 150 -9.46 5.99 14.93
CA ASP A 150 -10.29 5.19 15.83
C ASP A 150 -9.78 3.75 15.92
N LYS A 151 -9.44 3.13 14.79
CA LYS A 151 -8.87 1.78 14.76
C LYS A 151 -7.47 1.76 15.39
N PHE A 152 -6.67 2.78 15.13
CA PHE A 152 -5.33 2.92 15.73
C PHE A 152 -5.40 2.99 17.26
N LYS A 153 -6.33 3.80 17.78
CA LYS A 153 -6.57 3.93 19.23
C LYS A 153 -7.12 2.66 19.87
N GLN A 154 -7.93 1.91 19.13
CA GLN A 154 -8.46 0.61 19.57
C GLN A 154 -7.42 -0.53 19.47
N LYS A 155 -6.21 -0.25 18.96
CA LYS A 155 -5.17 -1.25 18.70
C LYS A 155 -5.65 -2.37 17.75
N GLU A 156 -6.64 -2.09 16.92
CA GLU A 156 -7.01 -2.95 15.80
C GLU A 156 -5.94 -2.77 14.72
N LEU A 157 -4.90 -3.60 14.68
CA LEU A 157 -3.78 -3.46 13.73
C LEU A 157 -3.79 -4.54 12.62
N GLY A 158 -4.64 -5.56 12.79
CA GLY A 158 -4.84 -6.65 11.82
C GLY A 158 -5.81 -6.33 10.69
N ASP A 159 -6.71 -5.39 10.90
CA ASP A 159 -7.78 -5.07 9.95
C ASP A 159 -7.24 -4.58 8.61
N GLU A 160 -7.75 -5.16 7.51
CA GLU A 160 -7.50 -4.67 6.17
C GLU A 160 -8.40 -3.44 5.93
N VAL A 161 -7.77 -2.29 5.64
CA VAL A 161 -8.45 -1.01 5.31
C VAL A 161 -8.58 -0.77 3.81
#